data_AF-A0AAJ6YW26-F1
#
_entry.id   AF-A0AAJ6YW26-F1
#
_cell.length_a   1.000
_cell.length_b   1.000
_cell.length_c   1.000
_cell.angle_alpha   90.00
_cell.angle_beta   90.00
_cell.angle_gamma   90.00
#
_symmetry.space_group_name_H-M   'P 1'
#
loop_
_entity.id
_entity.type
_entity.pdbx_description
1 polymer ?
#
loop_
_entity_poly.entity_id
_entity_poly.type
_entity_poly.pdbx_seq_one_letter_code
_entity_poly.pdbx_strand_id
1 'polypeptide(L)'
;MHFSIRTRSASNKYNDKKPTNSTLNLDTTGLFRDSRLRIRCFAEITPVYKASALIEITEERPYLASITGDASPHSRQSDGCSQVILISFWSHKSAVLVLSLFLNLLIGTVSTR
;
A
#
# COMPACT_ATOMS: atom_id res chain seq x y z
N MET A 1 3.42 -21.55 -12.04
CA MET A 1 3.52 -20.39 -11.14
C MET A 1 4.94 -20.30 -10.63
N HIS A 2 5.67 -19.25 -11.01
CA HIS A 2 7.07 -19.06 -10.66
C HIS A 2 7.22 -17.84 -9.75
N PHE A 3 7.92 -17.97 -8.64
CA PHE A 3 8.17 -16.87 -7.72
C PHE A 3 9.58 -16.97 -7.14
N SER A 4 10.11 -15.83 -6.68
CA SER A 4 11.38 -15.76 -5.96
C SER A 4 11.26 -14.82 -4.77
N ILE A 5 11.93 -15.18 -3.68
CA ILE A 5 11.96 -14.38 -2.45
C ILE A 5 13.41 -13.95 -2.24
N ARG A 6 13.61 -12.66 -1.96
CA ARG A 6 14.90 -12.10 -1.58
C ARG A 6 14.77 -11.45 -0.22
N THR A 7 15.53 -11.96 0.74
CA THR A 7 15.52 -11.44 2.12
C THR A 7 16.86 -10.78 2.44
N ARG A 8 16.81 -9.61 3.07
CA ARG A 8 17.98 -8.87 3.54
C ARG A 8 17.74 -8.42 4.97
N SER A 9 18.66 -8.78 5.87
CA SER A 9 18.71 -8.20 7.22
C SER A 9 19.41 -6.86 7.14
N ALA A 10 18.74 -5.78 7.53
CA ALA A 10 19.40 -4.49 7.69
C ALA A 10 20.08 -4.44 9.06
N SER A 11 21.37 -4.10 9.08
CA SER A 11 22.11 -3.82 10.30
C SER A 11 21.87 -2.37 10.69
N ASN A 12 21.22 -2.15 11.84
CA ASN A 12 21.09 -0.82 12.42
C ASN A 12 22.11 -0.67 13.53
N LYS A 13 23.08 0.25 13.38
CA LYS A 13 24.12 0.50 14.39
C LYS A 13 23.57 1.03 15.73
N TYR A 14 22.33 1.53 15.75
CA TYR A 14 21.75 2.20 16.91
C TYR A 14 20.75 1.33 17.70
N ASN A 15 20.41 0.13 17.21
CA ASN A 15 19.41 -0.72 17.84
C ASN A 15 19.81 -2.19 17.63
N ASP A 16 19.90 -2.98 18.70
CA ASP A 16 20.22 -4.42 18.61
C ASP A 16 19.17 -5.24 17.82
N LYS A 17 18.04 -4.61 17.49
CA LYS A 17 17.03 -5.17 16.60
C LYS A 17 17.49 -5.07 15.15
N LYS A 18 17.65 -6.23 14.51
CA LYS A 18 17.94 -6.37 13.08
C LYS A 18 16.64 -6.51 12.29
N PRO A 19 16.08 -5.43 11.70
CA PRO A 19 14.91 -5.57 10.85
C PRO A 19 15.23 -6.42 9.62
N THR A 20 14.27 -7.26 9.23
CA THR A 20 14.39 -8.13 8.07
C THR A 20 13.44 -7.63 6.99
N ASN A 21 13.99 -7.28 5.83
CA ASN A 21 13.22 -6.87 4.66
C ASN A 21 13.20 -8.02 3.66
N SER A 22 12.00 -8.43 3.24
CA SER A 22 11.83 -9.47 2.22
C SER A 22 11.07 -8.91 1.02
N THR A 23 11.56 -9.21 -0.18
CA THR A 23 10.94 -8.86 -1.45
C THR A 23 10.47 -10.13 -2.13
N LEU A 24 9.19 -10.19 -2.49
CA LEU A 24 8.59 -11.26 -3.28
C LEU A 24 8.47 -10.79 -4.73
N ASN A 25 9.11 -11.49 -5.65
CA ASN A 25 8.87 -11.33 -7.08
C ASN A 25 8.01 -12.50 -7.56
N LEU A 26 6.90 -12.18 -8.22
CA LEU A 26 5.95 -13.16 -8.73
C LEU A 26 5.79 -12.95 -10.24
N ASP A 27 5.95 -14.01 -11.02
CA ASP A 27 5.53 -14.02 -12.42
C ASP A 27 4.00 -14.12 -12.49
N THR A 28 3.37 -13.08 -13.03
CA THR A 28 1.91 -12.92 -13.08
C THR A 28 1.29 -13.40 -14.39
N THR A 29 2.09 -13.95 -15.32
CA THR A 29 1.62 -14.41 -16.64
C THR A 29 0.53 -15.48 -16.49
N GLY A 30 -0.66 -15.19 -17.01
CA GLY A 30 -1.82 -16.09 -16.93
C GLY A 30 -2.44 -16.27 -15.54
N LEU A 31 -2.04 -15.46 -14.54
CA LEU A 31 -2.60 -15.52 -13.19
C LEU A 31 -3.77 -14.55 -12.96
N PHE A 32 -3.96 -13.58 -13.85
CA PHE A 32 -5.11 -12.68 -13.80
C PHE A 32 -6.40 -13.47 -14.10
N ARG A 33 -7.39 -13.29 -13.24
CA ARG A 33 -8.76 -13.79 -13.43
C ARG A 33 -9.69 -12.59 -13.40
N ASP A 34 -10.56 -12.49 -14.39
CA ASP A 34 -11.49 -11.36 -14.51
C ASP A 34 -10.77 -9.99 -14.47
N SER A 35 -9.63 -9.87 -15.16
CA SER A 35 -8.74 -8.69 -15.14
C SER A 35 -8.21 -8.29 -13.76
N ARG A 36 -8.17 -9.23 -12.80
CA ARG A 36 -7.76 -9.00 -11.42
C ARG A 36 -6.80 -10.08 -10.93
N LEU A 37 -5.84 -9.68 -10.12
CA LEU A 37 -4.92 -10.54 -9.40
C LEU A 37 -4.98 -10.19 -7.92
N ARG A 38 -5.39 -11.14 -7.08
CA ARG A 38 -5.46 -10.97 -5.63
C ARG A 38 -4.31 -11.68 -4.96
N ILE A 39 -3.45 -10.94 -4.27
CA ILE A 39 -2.30 -11.47 -3.54
C ILE A 39 -2.56 -11.27 -2.05
N ARG A 40 -2.51 -12.36 -1.26
CA ARG A 40 -2.68 -12.32 0.18
C ARG A 40 -1.44 -12.86 0.88
N CYS A 41 -0.84 -12.06 1.74
CA CYS A 41 0.28 -12.44 2.58
C CYS A 41 -0.21 -12.73 3.99
N PHE A 42 0.29 -13.81 4.59
CA PHE A 42 0.01 -14.18 5.97
C PHE A 42 1.33 -14.25 6.75
N ALA A 43 1.32 -13.75 7.97
CA ALA A 43 2.41 -13.88 8.93
C ALA A 43 1.85 -14.45 10.23
N GLU A 44 2.47 -15.51 10.73
CA GLU A 44 2.08 -16.17 11.97
C GLU A 44 3.31 -16.36 12.87
N ILE A 45 3.22 -15.90 14.11
CA ILE A 45 4.13 -16.26 15.21
C ILE A 45 3.28 -17.00 16.22
N THR A 46 3.36 -18.33 16.18
CA THR A 46 2.55 -19.21 17.01
C THR A 46 2.83 -18.98 18.50
N PRO A 47 1.80 -18.98 19.37
CA PRO A 47 0.36 -19.02 19.09
C PRO A 47 -0.31 -17.64 18.97
N VAL A 48 0.43 -16.54 19.21
CA VAL A 48 -0.16 -15.26 19.64
C VAL A 48 -0.38 -14.28 18.49
N TYR A 49 0.48 -14.26 17.48
CA TYR A 49 0.45 -13.19 16.47
C TYR A 49 0.06 -13.75 15.11
N LYS A 50 -1.06 -13.27 14.58
CA LYS A 50 -1.49 -13.51 13.21
C LYS A 50 -1.74 -12.17 12.54
N ALA A 51 -1.10 -11.95 11.40
CA ALA A 51 -1.34 -10.78 10.57
C ALA A 51 -1.56 -11.24 9.13
N SER A 52 -2.45 -10.56 8.41
CA SER A 52 -2.60 -10.78 6.99
C SER A 52 -2.78 -9.46 6.26
N ALA A 53 -2.25 -9.38 5.05
CA ALA A 53 -2.43 -8.25 4.15
C ALA A 53 -2.90 -8.76 2.79
N LEU A 54 -3.83 -8.03 2.17
CA LEU A 54 -4.38 -8.33 0.86
C LEU A 54 -4.08 -7.14 -0.06
N ILE A 55 -3.62 -7.43 -1.27
CA ILE A 55 -3.50 -6.47 -2.36
C ILE A 55 -4.23 -7.01 -3.58
N GLU A 56 -5.03 -6.16 -4.22
CA GLU A 56 -5.70 -6.45 -5.49
C GLU A 56 -5.05 -5.61 -6.57
N ILE A 57 -4.49 -6.28 -7.59
CA ILE A 57 -3.87 -5.67 -8.75
C ILE A 57 -4.85 -5.86 -9.91
N THR A 58 -5.30 -4.76 -10.50
CA THR A 58 -6.12 -4.78 -11.71
C THR A 58 -5.23 -4.75 -12.94
N GLU A 59 -5.56 -5.56 -13.94
CA GLU A 59 -4.90 -5.52 -15.24
C GLU A 59 -5.16 -4.16 -15.89
N GLU A 60 -4.09 -3.49 -16.30
CA GLU A 60 -4.22 -2.24 -17.05
C GLU A 60 -4.82 -2.58 -18.41
N ARG A 61 -6.06 -2.12 -18.64
CA ARG A 61 -6.67 -2.27 -19.95
C ARG A 61 -5.92 -1.37 -20.94
N PRO A 62 -5.67 -1.82 -22.18
CA PRO A 62 -5.15 -0.92 -23.19
C PRO A 62 -6.08 0.30 -23.27
N TYR A 63 -5.51 1.50 -23.22
CA TYR A 63 -6.24 2.73 -23.48
C TYR A 63 -6.72 2.68 -24.94
N LEU A 64 -7.90 2.10 -25.16
CA LEU A 64 -8.58 2.16 -26.44
C LEU A 64 -9.02 3.62 -26.62
N ALA A 65 -8.35 4.33 -27.53
CA ALA A 65 -8.87 5.58 -28.04
C ALA A 65 -10.30 5.32 -28.55
N SER A 66 -11.22 6.23 -28.23
CA SER A 66 -12.61 6.15 -28.70
C SER A 66 -12.65 5.87 -30.20
N ILE A 67 -13.33 4.79 -30.61
CA ILE A 67 -13.58 4.43 -32.02
C ILE A 67 -14.34 5.54 -32.76
N THR A 68 -15.08 6.38 -32.02
CA THR A 68 -15.65 7.62 -32.55
C THR A 68 -14.48 8.58 -32.79
N GLY A 69 -13.97 8.55 -34.02
CA GLY A 69 -12.75 9.23 -34.42
C GLY A 69 -12.76 10.72 -34.11
N ASP A 70 -11.94 11.10 -33.13
CA ASP A 70 -11.22 12.36 -33.15
C ASP A 70 -9.74 12.00 -32.98
N ALA A 71 -9.16 11.50 -34.07
CA ALA A 71 -7.74 11.18 -34.12
C ALA A 71 -6.96 12.50 -34.08
N SER A 72 -6.55 12.89 -32.87
CA SER A 72 -5.57 13.94 -32.54
C SER A 72 -6.00 15.39 -32.81
N PRO A 73 -5.92 16.23 -31.76
CA PRO A 73 -5.15 17.46 -31.85
C PRO A 73 -3.86 17.25 -31.07
N HIS A 74 -2.72 17.38 -31.75
CA HIS A 74 -1.44 17.60 -31.09
C HIS A 74 -1.59 18.69 -30.03
N SER A 75 -1.59 18.30 -28.76
CA SER A 75 -1.32 19.22 -27.66
C SER A 75 -0.48 18.47 -26.64
N ARG A 76 0.81 18.76 -26.70
CA ARG A 76 1.83 18.37 -25.74
C ARG A 76 1.30 18.52 -24.31
N GLN A 77 1.01 17.41 -23.65
CA GLN A 77 0.98 17.37 -22.19
C GLN A 77 1.90 16.25 -21.74
N SER A 78 3.03 16.72 -21.20
CA SER A 78 4.10 16.06 -20.45
C SER A 78 3.96 14.57 -20.18
N ASP A 79 5.06 13.85 -20.44
CA ASP A 79 5.39 12.52 -19.93
C ASP A 79 4.95 12.33 -18.48
N GLY A 80 3.72 11.83 -18.30
CA GLY A 80 3.17 11.44 -17.02
C GLY A 80 3.65 10.04 -16.71
N CYS A 81 4.86 9.91 -16.19
CA CYS A 81 5.23 8.72 -15.43
C CYS A 81 4.16 8.56 -14.36
N SER A 82 3.26 7.59 -14.53
CA SER A 82 2.25 7.26 -13.53
C SER A 82 2.99 6.73 -12.32
N GLN A 83 3.38 7.66 -11.46
CA GLN A 83 3.92 7.37 -10.16
C GLN A 83 2.82 6.60 -9.47
N VAL A 84 3.02 5.28 -9.31
CA VAL A 84 2.22 4.46 -8.43
C VAL A 84 2.29 5.15 -7.08
N ILE A 85 1.24 5.90 -6.76
CA ILE A 85 1.08 6.53 -5.46
C ILE A 85 0.96 5.34 -4.50
N LEU A 86 2.08 4.94 -3.92
CA LEU A 86 2.12 4.27 -2.63
C LEU A 86 1.49 5.27 -1.66
N ILE A 87 0.16 5.25 -1.60
CA ILE A 87 -0.61 5.89 -0.55
C ILE A 87 -0.04 5.31 0.75
N SER A 88 0.74 6.14 1.44
CA SER A 88 1.16 5.89 2.80
C SER A 88 -0.12 5.74 3.62
N PHE A 89 -0.48 4.49 3.94
CA PHE A 89 -1.58 4.19 4.87
C PHE A 89 -1.26 4.60 6.33
N TRP A 90 -0.34 5.56 6.52
CA TRP A 90 0.01 6.11 7.81
C TRP A 90 -0.64 7.49 7.96
N SER A 91 -1.32 7.69 9.09
CA SER A 91 -1.73 8.99 9.67
C SER A 91 -3.14 9.55 9.43
N HIS A 92 -4.18 8.72 9.32
CA HIS A 92 -5.54 9.21 9.67
C HIS A 92 -6.04 8.72 11.03
N LYS A 93 -5.63 7.52 11.48
CA LYS A 93 -6.09 7.00 12.79
C LYS A 93 -5.36 7.58 14.00
N SER A 94 -4.10 8.01 13.84
CA SER A 94 -3.33 8.64 14.91
C SER A 94 -3.77 10.07 15.20
N ALA A 95 -4.06 10.87 14.17
CA ALA A 95 -4.48 12.26 14.33
C ALA A 95 -5.83 12.39 15.06
N VAL A 96 -6.79 11.49 14.77
CA VAL A 96 -8.10 11.48 15.44
C VAL A 96 -7.98 11.11 16.92
N LEU A 97 -7.11 10.15 17.27
CA LEU A 97 -6.88 9.77 18.67
C LEU A 97 -6.25 10.91 19.48
N VAL A 98 -5.25 11.59 18.91
CA VAL A 98 -4.58 12.73 19.57
C VAL A 98 -5.57 13.89 19.76
N LEU A 99 -6.36 14.25 18.75
CA LEU A 99 -7.37 15.31 18.87
C LEU A 99 -8.44 14.97 19.92
N SER A 100 -8.90 13.71 19.98
CA SER A 100 -9.89 13.29 20.98
C SER A 100 -9.36 13.37 22.41
N LEU A 101 -8.07 13.08 22.62
CA LEU A 101 -7.41 13.17 23.93
C LEU A 101 -7.30 14.62 24.40
N PHE A 102 -6.94 15.53 23.49
CA PHE A 102 -6.89 16.97 23.80
C PHE A 102 -8.28 17.55 24.07
N LEU A 103 -9.31 17.14 23.32
CA LEU A 103 -10.68 17.59 23.58
C LEU A 103 -11.18 17.14 24.95
N ASN A 104 -10.96 15.87 25.30
CA ASN A 104 -11.38 15.31 26.58
C ASN A 104 -10.62 15.93 27.77
N LEU A 105 -9.33 16.28 27.58
CA LEU A 105 -8.57 17.02 28.59
C LEU A 105 -9.12 18.44 28.79
N LEU A 106 -9.43 19.16 27.70
CA LEU A 106 -9.96 20.52 27.76
C LEU A 106 -11.35 20.55 28.45
N ILE A 107 -12.23 19.61 28.10
CA ILE A 107 -13.56 19.48 28.69
C ILE A 107 -13.46 19.09 30.17
N GLY A 108 -12.52 18.20 30.53
CA GLY A 108 -12.25 17.84 31.92
C GLY A 108 -11.77 19.02 32.78
N THR A 109 -11.02 19.96 32.21
CA THR A 109 -10.54 21.17 32.92
C THR A 109 -11.60 22.28 33.07
N VAL A 110 -12.65 22.27 32.25
CA VAL A 110 -13.77 23.24 32.35
C VAL A 110 -14.87 22.74 33.28
N SER A 111 -15.00 21.42 33.47
CA SER A 111 -16.06 20.82 34.31
C SER A 111 -15.75 20.79 35.81
N THR A 112 -14.56 21.21 36.25
CA THR A 112 -14.25 21.41 37.68
C THR A 112 -14.11 22.89 37.99
N ARG A 113 -15.22 23.63 37.94
CA ARG A 113 -15.36 24.91 38.65
C ARG A 113 -16.80 25.16 39.03
#